data_AF-A0A8J9ZHV2-F1
#
_entry.id   AF-A0A8J9ZHV2-F1
#
_cell.length_a   1.000
_cell.length_b   1.000
_cell.length_c   1.000
_cell.angle_alpha   90.00
_cell.angle_beta   90.00
_cell.angle_gamma   90.00
#
_symmetry.space_group_name_H-M   'P 1'
#
loop_
_entity.id
_entity.type
_entity.pdbx_description
1 polymer ?
#
loop_
_entity_poly.entity_id
_entity_poly.type
_entity_poly.pdbx_seq_one_letter_code
_entity_poly.pdbx_strand_id
1 'polypeptide(L)'
;MSCQHNTQGRNCEKCKPGFYGNAEVGTMEDCKQCECNGHSMDCDITGKCENCGHNTEGEKCESCRPGFRGDATKGTAGDCAPNSPDGTDEKDADGKDADGKDADGKDADGKPKTCDCNGHSTECDSAGKCKDCKDNTEGNMCEKCKTGYTGDPTKGTPNDCKPNQCRCNKHSDTCPDGVCQDCQHHTTGVYCETCEPGYYGKATGQTPNDCKKCPCSPRSIMCIEVPGEAQPKCMGCEDGYLGEKCDKCDGENGFEALQGGPTAPNGCCVRRGVTDCPSG
;
A
#
# COMPACT_ATOMS: atom_id res chain seq x y z
N MET A 1 6.76 30.28 69.13
CA MET A 1 6.36 30.58 67.74
C MET A 1 6.11 29.27 67.04
N SER A 2 5.02 29.15 66.28
CA SER A 2 4.74 27.96 65.49
C SER A 2 5.38 28.12 64.10
N CYS A 3 6.13 27.12 63.66
CA CYS A 3 6.75 27.13 62.33
C CYS A 3 5.68 27.15 61.22
N GLN A 4 5.90 27.99 60.21
CA GLN A 4 5.05 28.16 59.02
C GLN A 4 5.75 27.59 57.78
N HIS A 5 5.08 27.60 56.62
CA HIS A 5 5.67 27.16 55.34
C HIS A 5 6.24 25.73 55.35
N ASN A 6 5.56 24.80 56.02
CA ASN A 6 5.97 23.38 56.13
C ASN A 6 7.37 23.16 56.71
N THR A 7 7.86 24.10 57.52
CA THR A 7 9.11 23.96 58.27
C THR A 7 8.88 23.40 59.68
N GLN A 8 9.94 22.87 60.29
CA GLN A 8 10.00 22.31 61.64
C GLN A 8 11.39 22.52 62.25
N GLY A 9 11.51 22.29 63.55
CA GLY A 9 12.72 22.54 64.32
C GLY A 9 12.50 23.61 65.38
N ARG A 10 13.50 23.85 66.23
CA ARG A 10 13.39 24.88 67.29
C ARG A 10 13.41 26.29 66.70
N ASN A 11 14.09 26.45 65.57
CA ASN A 11 14.23 27.67 64.80
C ASN A 11 13.59 27.55 63.41
N CYS A 12 12.76 26.52 63.18
CA CYS A 12 12.15 26.23 61.88
C CYS A 12 13.18 25.96 60.76
N GLU A 13 14.32 25.40 61.13
CA GLU A 13 15.50 25.23 60.28
C GLU A 13 15.47 23.99 59.37
N LYS A 14 14.36 23.22 59.35
CA LYS A 14 14.22 21.99 58.55
C LYS A 14 12.85 21.91 57.91
N CYS A 15 12.73 21.22 56.78
CA CYS A 15 11.42 20.85 56.25
C CYS A 15 10.77 19.74 57.09
N LYS A 16 9.44 19.77 57.18
CA LYS A 16 8.64 18.68 57.75
C LYS A 16 8.80 17.40 56.92
N PRO A 17 8.58 16.20 57.51
CA PRO A 17 8.53 14.96 56.75
C PRO A 17 7.52 15.08 55.59
N GLY A 18 7.85 14.53 54.42
CA GLY A 18 7.04 14.73 53.20
C GLY A 18 7.38 15.98 52.40
N PHE A 19 8.33 16.81 52.85
CA PHE A 19 8.73 18.05 52.17
C PHE A 19 10.24 18.16 52.01
N TYR A 20 10.69 18.70 50.87
CA TYR A 20 12.09 18.94 50.52
C TYR A 20 12.34 20.41 50.17
N GLY A 21 13.60 20.84 50.28
CA GLY A 21 14.04 22.19 49.93
C GLY A 21 14.87 22.86 51.03
N ASN A 22 14.94 24.19 51.00
CA ASN A 22 15.75 24.98 51.93
C ASN A 22 14.88 25.83 52.87
N ALA A 23 14.79 25.42 54.13
CA ALA A 23 13.96 26.04 55.17
C ALA A 23 14.51 27.37 55.73
N GLU A 24 15.70 27.82 55.33
CA GLU A 24 16.36 29.01 55.90
C GLU A 24 15.93 30.34 55.24
N VAL A 25 15.24 30.29 54.10
CA VAL A 25 14.92 31.49 53.30
C VAL A 25 13.69 32.23 53.82
N GLY A 26 12.77 31.55 54.50
CA GLY A 26 11.56 32.06 55.14
C GLY A 26 10.33 32.19 54.24
N THR A 27 10.29 31.59 53.05
CA THR A 27 9.18 31.75 52.07
C THR A 27 8.32 30.50 51.90
N MET A 28 7.16 30.63 51.24
CA MET A 28 6.25 29.50 50.96
C MET A 28 6.82 28.45 49.99
N GLU A 29 7.89 28.79 49.25
CA GLU A 29 8.53 27.89 48.28
C GLU A 29 9.69 27.09 48.90
N ASP A 30 9.99 27.32 50.17
CA ASP A 30 11.15 26.76 50.88
C ASP A 30 11.06 25.24 51.06
N CYS A 31 9.86 24.74 51.37
CA CYS A 31 9.60 23.33 51.63
C CYS A 31 8.45 22.84 50.76
N LYS A 32 8.79 22.14 49.67
CA LYS A 32 7.88 21.60 48.65
C LYS A 32 7.54 20.15 48.94
N GLN A 33 6.29 19.76 48.70
CA GLN A 33 5.85 18.40 48.97
C GLN A 33 6.53 17.41 48.02
N CYS A 34 6.93 16.25 48.54
CA CYS A 34 7.37 15.12 47.73
C CYS A 34 6.19 14.55 46.91
N GLU A 35 6.33 14.47 45.59
CA GLU A 35 5.29 13.97 44.68
C GLU A 35 5.57 12.52 44.26
N CYS A 36 5.53 11.59 45.21
CA CYS A 36 5.91 10.19 44.98
C CYS A 36 4.74 9.26 44.66
N ASN A 37 3.68 9.81 44.04
CA ASN A 37 2.43 9.09 43.74
C ASN A 37 1.86 8.30 44.92
N GLY A 38 2.09 8.71 46.19
CA GLY A 38 1.63 7.96 47.37
C GLY A 38 2.43 6.68 47.70
N HIS A 39 3.53 6.42 46.99
CA HIS A 39 4.39 5.26 47.18
C HIS A 39 5.67 5.55 47.98
N SER A 40 5.94 6.81 48.29
CA SER A 40 6.94 7.23 49.29
C SER A 40 6.54 8.58 49.90
N MET A 41 7.07 8.87 51.08
CA MET A 41 6.98 10.20 51.70
C MET A 41 8.35 10.87 51.79
N ASP A 42 9.42 10.20 51.37
CA ASP A 42 10.77 10.70 51.47
C ASP A 42 11.31 10.96 50.07
N CYS A 43 11.90 12.14 49.87
CA CYS A 43 12.55 12.54 48.64
C CYS A 43 13.80 13.35 48.94
N ASP A 44 14.75 13.33 48.02
CA ASP A 44 15.99 14.09 48.15
C ASP A 44 15.75 15.60 47.95
N ILE A 45 16.82 16.40 48.02
CA ILE A 45 16.75 17.87 47.87
C ILE A 45 16.31 18.32 46.45
N THR A 46 16.30 17.43 45.47
CA THR A 46 15.80 17.69 44.11
C THR A 46 14.33 17.29 43.94
N GLY A 47 13.74 16.64 44.94
CA GLY A 47 12.37 16.13 44.89
C GLY A 47 12.27 14.72 44.32
N LYS A 48 13.40 14.02 44.13
CA LYS A 48 13.43 12.63 43.66
C LYS A 48 13.09 11.69 44.80
N CYS A 49 12.11 10.83 44.59
CA CYS A 49 11.59 9.94 45.60
C CYS A 49 12.61 8.87 45.99
N GLU A 50 12.78 8.68 47.29
CA GLU A 50 13.64 7.66 47.86
C GLU A 50 12.79 6.50 48.38
N ASN A 51 13.33 5.28 48.26
CA ASN A 51 12.72 4.06 48.80
C ASN A 51 11.25 3.83 48.37
N CYS A 52 10.95 4.02 47.08
CA CYS A 52 9.63 3.74 46.49
C CYS A 52 9.09 2.37 46.95
N GLY A 53 7.99 2.39 47.70
CA GLY A 53 7.28 1.24 48.24
C GLY A 53 6.32 0.62 47.23
N HIS A 54 5.48 -0.33 47.66
CA HIS A 54 4.43 -0.94 46.84
C HIS A 54 4.92 -1.51 45.49
N ASN A 55 6.16 -2.01 45.45
CA ASN A 55 6.82 -2.53 44.25
C ASN A 55 6.95 -1.53 43.09
N THR A 56 7.03 -0.24 43.41
CA THR A 56 7.23 0.84 42.44
C THR A 56 8.69 1.27 42.32
N GLU A 57 9.01 1.93 41.21
CA GLU A 57 10.29 2.56 40.86
C GLU A 57 10.06 3.78 39.96
N GLY A 58 11.14 4.51 39.65
CA GLY A 58 11.09 5.79 38.94
C GLY A 58 11.38 6.97 39.86
N GLU A 59 11.54 8.17 39.30
CA GLU A 59 11.91 9.35 40.09
C GLU A 59 10.76 9.87 40.95
N LYS A 60 9.52 9.50 40.59
CA LYS A 60 8.28 9.80 41.30
C LYS A 60 7.53 8.52 41.71
N CYS A 61 8.19 7.36 41.70
CA CYS A 61 7.57 6.06 41.93
C CYS A 61 6.43 5.74 40.93
N GLU A 62 6.57 6.19 39.68
CA GLU A 62 5.55 6.20 38.63
C GLU A 62 5.51 4.92 37.77
N SER A 63 6.36 3.93 38.07
CA SER A 63 6.46 2.68 37.32
C SER A 63 6.54 1.48 38.25
N CYS A 64 6.14 0.30 37.77
CA CYS A 64 6.32 -0.94 38.51
C CYS A 64 7.74 -1.50 38.31
N ARG A 65 8.32 -2.05 39.38
CA ARG A 65 9.62 -2.74 39.31
C ARG A 65 9.56 -3.97 38.38
N PRO A 66 10.70 -4.41 37.82
CA PRO A 66 10.77 -5.66 37.07
C PRO A 66 10.20 -6.83 37.88
N GLY A 67 9.35 -7.64 37.24
CA GLY A 67 8.63 -8.72 37.91
C GLY A 67 7.29 -8.30 38.52
N PHE A 68 6.86 -7.04 38.34
CA PHE A 68 5.54 -6.54 38.74
C PHE A 68 4.87 -5.79 37.58
N ARG A 69 3.54 -5.78 37.54
CA ARG A 69 2.73 -5.08 36.54
C ARG A 69 1.52 -4.41 37.17
N GLY A 70 1.10 -3.28 36.59
CA GLY A 70 -0.07 -2.52 37.00
C GLY A 70 0.08 -1.03 36.67
N ASP A 71 -0.57 -0.16 37.46
CA ASP A 71 -0.59 1.30 37.27
C ASP A 71 -0.18 2.01 38.56
N ALA A 72 1.11 2.34 38.66
CA ALA A 72 1.77 2.97 39.80
C ALA A 72 1.42 4.46 40.01
N THR A 73 0.46 5.02 39.26
CA THR A 73 0.07 6.43 39.40
C THR A 73 -1.16 6.64 40.29
N LYS A 74 -1.81 5.55 40.73
CA LYS A 74 -3.05 5.60 41.51
C LYS A 74 -2.83 5.84 43.00
N GLY A 75 -1.65 5.50 43.50
CA GLY A 75 -1.22 5.71 44.88
C GLY A 75 -1.79 4.77 45.92
N THR A 76 -2.10 3.53 45.54
CA THR A 76 -2.53 2.46 46.44
C THR A 76 -1.48 1.37 46.58
N ALA A 77 -1.52 0.62 47.68
CA ALA A 77 -0.55 -0.45 47.93
C ALA A 77 -0.61 -1.62 46.93
N GLY A 78 -1.72 -1.75 46.19
CA GLY A 78 -1.97 -2.83 45.22
C GLY A 78 -1.71 -2.45 43.77
N ASP A 79 -1.14 -1.27 43.52
CA ASP A 79 -0.98 -0.73 42.17
C ASP A 79 -0.02 -1.54 41.29
N CYS A 80 0.95 -2.24 41.90
CA CYS A 80 1.89 -3.13 41.21
C CYS A 80 1.84 -4.54 41.81
N ALA A 81 1.21 -5.45 41.07
CA ALA A 81 1.07 -6.86 41.45
C ALA A 81 2.23 -7.71 40.88
N PRO A 82 2.68 -8.77 41.58
CA PRO A 82 3.73 -9.65 41.07
C PRO A 82 3.29 -10.34 39.78
N ASN A 83 4.21 -10.43 38.82
CA ASN A 83 4.03 -11.23 37.61
C ASN A 83 4.03 -12.71 38.03
N SER A 84 2.92 -13.43 37.78
CA SER A 84 2.86 -14.86 38.08
C SER A 84 3.87 -15.63 37.22
N PRO A 85 4.72 -16.49 37.81
CA PRO A 85 5.80 -17.19 37.08
C PRO A 85 5.30 -18.23 36.08
N ASP A 86 4.00 -18.51 36.04
CA ASP A 86 3.40 -19.52 35.14
C ASP A 86 2.30 -18.96 34.21
N GLY A 87 2.07 -17.64 34.21
CA GLY A 87 1.11 -16.99 33.30
C GLY A 87 -0.35 -17.46 33.41
N THR A 88 -0.69 -18.25 34.43
CA THR A 88 -2.08 -18.64 34.72
C THR A 88 -2.49 -18.06 36.06
N ASP A 89 -3.29 -17.00 36.02
CA ASP A 89 -4.06 -16.56 37.17
C ASP A 89 -5.03 -17.68 37.60
N GLU A 90 -5.14 -17.93 38.91
CA GLU A 90 -6.08 -18.89 39.48
C GLU A 90 -7.50 -18.56 39.01
N LYS A 91 -8.09 -19.48 38.25
CA LYS A 91 -9.45 -19.38 37.71
C LYS A 91 -10.45 -19.81 38.78
N ASP A 92 -11.63 -19.17 38.80
CA ASP A 92 -12.75 -19.66 39.62
C ASP A 92 -13.29 -21.02 39.13
N ALA A 93 -14.28 -21.58 39.84
CA ALA A 93 -14.89 -22.87 39.51
C ALA A 93 -15.56 -22.93 38.12
N ASP A 94 -15.73 -21.78 37.45
CA ASP A 94 -16.28 -21.60 36.10
C ASP A 94 -15.22 -21.17 35.07
N GLY A 95 -13.93 -21.09 35.45
CA GLY A 95 -12.81 -20.92 34.54
C GLY A 95 -12.44 -19.48 34.15
N LYS A 96 -12.86 -18.47 34.92
CA LYS A 96 -12.68 -17.03 34.59
C LYS A 96 -11.53 -16.37 35.34
N ASP A 97 -10.89 -15.36 34.72
CA ASP A 97 -9.93 -14.48 35.38
C ASP A 97 -10.61 -13.35 36.20
N ALA A 98 -9.82 -12.58 36.96
CA ALA A 98 -10.31 -11.51 37.82
C ALA A 98 -10.97 -10.33 37.07
N ASP A 99 -10.78 -10.23 35.75
CA ASP A 99 -11.42 -9.26 34.85
C ASP A 99 -12.61 -9.88 34.08
N GLY A 100 -12.93 -11.15 34.33
CA GLY A 100 -14.02 -11.89 33.72
C GLY A 100 -13.80 -12.33 32.28
N LYS A 101 -12.55 -12.43 31.80
CA LYS A 101 -12.22 -12.76 30.40
C LYS A 101 -11.79 -14.21 30.22
N ASP A 102 -12.27 -14.82 29.14
CA ASP A 102 -11.97 -16.18 28.73
C ASP A 102 -10.84 -16.22 27.67
N ALA A 103 -10.09 -17.32 27.65
CA ALA A 103 -8.89 -17.49 26.84
C ALA A 103 -9.15 -17.66 25.32
N ASP A 104 -10.40 -17.60 24.86
CA ASP A 104 -10.79 -17.97 23.48
C ASP A 104 -11.28 -16.80 22.63
N GLY A 105 -11.18 -15.56 23.11
CA GLY A 105 -11.38 -14.38 22.26
C GLY A 105 -12.81 -14.19 21.76
N LYS A 106 -13.77 -14.06 22.67
CA LYS A 106 -15.14 -13.61 22.39
C LYS A 106 -15.49 -12.38 23.26
N ASP A 107 -16.53 -11.63 22.87
CA ASP A 107 -17.08 -10.51 23.64
C ASP A 107 -18.16 -10.94 24.65
N ALA A 108 -18.66 -9.98 25.43
CA ALA A 108 -19.56 -10.20 26.58
C ALA A 108 -20.95 -10.79 26.23
N ASP A 109 -21.32 -10.82 24.95
CA ASP A 109 -22.55 -11.45 24.45
C ASP A 109 -22.28 -12.84 23.83
N GLY A 110 -21.03 -13.32 23.84
CA GLY A 110 -20.61 -14.61 23.31
C GLY A 110 -20.21 -14.59 21.82
N LYS A 111 -19.88 -13.44 21.23
CA LYS A 111 -19.50 -13.30 19.81
C LYS A 111 -17.96 -13.28 19.62
N PRO A 112 -17.38 -13.96 18.60
CA PRO A 112 -15.93 -13.99 18.39
C PRO A 112 -15.29 -12.62 18.12
N LYS A 113 -14.03 -12.48 18.56
CA LYS A 113 -13.08 -11.37 18.40
C LYS A 113 -13.30 -10.59 17.12
N THR A 114 -13.33 -9.26 17.27
CA THR A 114 -13.50 -8.23 16.24
C THR A 114 -13.04 -8.68 14.85
N CYS A 115 -13.95 -8.70 13.88
CA CYS A 115 -13.61 -8.91 12.48
C CYS A 115 -12.61 -7.81 12.05
N ASP A 116 -11.34 -8.18 11.84
CA ASP A 116 -10.34 -7.26 11.32
C ASP A 116 -10.43 -7.20 9.79
N CYS A 117 -11.37 -6.39 9.33
CA CYS A 117 -11.66 -6.21 7.91
C CYS A 117 -11.11 -4.89 7.37
N ASN A 118 -10.06 -4.34 8.00
CA ASN A 118 -9.50 -3.03 7.67
C ASN A 118 -10.57 -1.95 7.53
N GLY A 119 -11.66 -1.98 8.32
CA GLY A 119 -12.75 -1.01 8.23
C GLY A 119 -13.71 -1.14 7.02
N HIS A 120 -13.49 -2.12 6.14
CA HIS A 120 -14.28 -2.32 4.91
C HIS A 120 -15.38 -3.40 5.03
N SER A 121 -15.49 -4.06 6.19
CA SER A 121 -16.65 -4.87 6.56
C SER A 121 -16.80 -4.94 8.07
N THR A 122 -18.02 -5.17 8.52
CA THR A 122 -18.36 -5.40 9.94
C THR A 122 -18.77 -6.86 10.21
N GLU A 123 -18.76 -7.68 9.17
CA GLU A 123 -19.22 -9.07 9.22
C GLU A 123 -18.12 -10.00 8.72
N CYS A 124 -17.88 -11.08 9.45
CA CYS A 124 -16.96 -12.13 9.08
C CYS A 124 -17.54 -13.51 9.42
N ASP A 125 -17.04 -14.57 8.80
CA ASP A 125 -17.38 -15.94 9.18
C ASP A 125 -16.68 -16.39 10.48
N SER A 126 -16.94 -17.63 10.90
CA SER A 126 -16.35 -18.18 12.13
C SER A 126 -14.83 -18.38 12.06
N ALA A 127 -14.22 -18.30 10.87
CA ALA A 127 -12.77 -18.31 10.67
C ALA A 127 -12.17 -16.90 10.63
N GLY A 128 -12.98 -15.85 10.82
CA GLY A 128 -12.54 -14.45 10.76
C GLY A 128 -12.44 -13.90 9.34
N LYS A 129 -12.91 -14.61 8.32
CA LYS A 129 -12.91 -14.13 6.94
C LYS A 129 -14.05 -13.14 6.72
N CYS A 130 -13.70 -11.93 6.30
CA CYS A 130 -14.64 -10.85 6.03
C CYS A 130 -15.63 -11.21 4.92
N LYS A 131 -16.89 -10.84 5.14
CA LYS A 131 -17.99 -10.97 4.18
C LYS A 131 -18.27 -9.60 3.57
N ASP A 132 -18.69 -9.61 2.30
CA ASP A 132 -19.18 -8.42 1.59
C ASP A 132 -18.29 -7.18 1.73
N CYS A 133 -16.98 -7.34 1.46
CA CYS A 133 -16.01 -6.26 1.46
C CYS A 133 -16.50 -5.07 0.61
N LYS A 134 -16.61 -3.91 1.28
CA LYS A 134 -17.07 -2.63 0.72
C LYS A 134 -15.92 -1.85 0.09
N ASP A 135 -16.20 -0.65 -0.43
CA ASP A 135 -15.19 0.31 -0.90
C ASP A 135 -14.24 -0.25 -1.98
N ASN A 136 -14.76 -1.16 -2.81
CA ASN A 136 -14.02 -1.85 -3.86
C ASN A 136 -12.81 -2.64 -3.34
N THR A 137 -12.91 -3.19 -2.13
CA THR A 137 -11.92 -4.08 -1.55
C THR A 137 -12.30 -5.56 -1.67
N GLU A 138 -11.32 -6.45 -1.65
CA GLU A 138 -11.46 -7.89 -1.64
C GLU A 138 -10.32 -8.53 -0.83
N GLY A 139 -10.38 -9.86 -0.64
CA GLY A 139 -9.47 -10.59 0.24
C GLY A 139 -10.15 -11.07 1.52
N ASN A 140 -9.41 -11.79 2.36
CA ASN A 140 -9.98 -12.38 3.58
C ASN A 140 -10.17 -11.35 4.70
N MET A 141 -9.42 -10.25 4.65
CA MET A 141 -9.45 -9.13 5.59
C MET A 141 -9.82 -7.83 4.86
N CYS A 142 -10.37 -7.92 3.65
CA CYS A 142 -10.57 -6.77 2.75
C CYS A 142 -9.27 -5.98 2.48
N GLU A 143 -8.15 -6.69 2.41
CA GLU A 143 -6.79 -6.13 2.36
C GLU A 143 -6.28 -5.84 0.94
N LYS A 144 -7.10 -6.04 -0.09
CA LYS A 144 -6.75 -5.83 -1.50
C LYS A 144 -7.80 -4.97 -2.17
N CYS A 145 -7.42 -4.20 -3.18
CA CYS A 145 -8.39 -3.60 -4.08
C CYS A 145 -8.90 -4.64 -5.08
N LYS A 146 -10.20 -4.57 -5.40
CA LYS A 146 -10.79 -5.36 -6.49
C LYS A 146 -10.09 -5.05 -7.82
N THR A 147 -10.13 -6.00 -8.73
CA THR A 147 -9.65 -5.80 -10.11
C THR A 147 -10.24 -4.51 -10.71
N GLY A 148 -9.39 -3.67 -11.27
CA GLY A 148 -9.77 -2.35 -11.80
C GLY A 148 -9.71 -1.20 -10.79
N TYR A 149 -9.22 -1.43 -9.58
CA TYR A 149 -8.97 -0.40 -8.57
C TYR A 149 -7.52 -0.46 -8.03
N THR A 150 -6.92 0.71 -7.74
CA THR A 150 -5.60 0.86 -7.11
C THR A 150 -5.70 1.65 -5.82
N GLY A 151 -4.86 1.32 -4.85
CA GLY A 151 -4.58 2.16 -3.69
C GLY A 151 -4.16 1.32 -2.48
N ASP A 152 -4.47 1.80 -1.28
CA ASP A 152 -4.05 1.18 -0.02
C ASP A 152 -5.26 0.94 0.90
N PRO A 153 -5.90 -0.25 0.80
CA PRO A 153 -7.09 -0.62 1.56
C PRO A 153 -6.82 -0.89 3.05
N THR A 154 -5.58 -0.78 3.52
CA THR A 154 -5.27 -0.99 4.95
C THR A 154 -5.56 0.24 5.81
N LYS A 155 -5.91 1.37 5.19
CA LYS A 155 -6.22 2.63 5.91
C LYS A 155 -7.65 2.68 6.43
N GLY A 156 -8.55 1.86 5.88
CA GLY A 156 -9.94 1.73 6.28
C GLY A 156 -10.83 2.92 5.97
N THR A 157 -10.57 3.61 4.86
CA THR A 157 -11.39 4.71 4.37
C THR A 157 -12.11 4.36 3.05
N PRO A 158 -13.31 4.90 2.80
CA PRO A 158 -14.06 4.58 1.57
C PRO A 158 -13.36 4.93 0.24
N ASN A 159 -12.26 5.70 0.29
CA ASN A 159 -11.52 6.17 -0.88
C ASN A 159 -10.16 5.48 -1.06
N ASP A 160 -9.91 4.41 -0.31
CA ASP A 160 -8.64 3.70 -0.31
C ASP A 160 -8.37 2.99 -1.63
N CYS A 161 -9.41 2.46 -2.26
CA CYS A 161 -9.35 1.86 -3.60
C CYS A 161 -10.06 2.75 -4.61
N LYS A 162 -9.29 3.37 -5.50
CA LYS A 162 -9.79 4.25 -6.56
C LYS A 162 -9.75 3.54 -7.90
N PRO A 163 -10.71 3.80 -8.81
CA PRO A 163 -10.68 3.21 -10.14
C PRO A 163 -9.33 3.44 -10.80
N ASN A 164 -8.78 2.40 -11.43
CA ASN A 164 -7.58 2.51 -12.24
C ASN A 164 -7.84 3.59 -13.28
N GLN A 165 -7.01 4.63 -13.29
CA GLN A 165 -6.98 5.54 -14.43
C GLN A 165 -6.29 4.78 -15.56
N CYS A 166 -7.05 3.97 -16.30
CA CYS A 166 -6.52 3.24 -17.45
C CYS A 166 -6.01 4.24 -18.48
N ARG A 167 -4.68 4.37 -18.56
CA ARG A 167 -4.01 5.26 -19.52
C ARG A 167 -3.80 4.57 -20.86
N CYS A 168 -4.75 3.74 -21.28
CA CYS A 168 -4.67 2.92 -22.49
C CYS A 168 -4.95 3.69 -23.79
N ASN A 169 -4.74 5.01 -23.78
CA ASN A 169 -5.02 5.90 -24.92
C ASN A 169 -6.43 5.71 -25.55
N LYS A 170 -7.43 5.25 -24.77
CA LYS A 170 -8.78 4.86 -25.25
C LYS A 170 -8.81 3.70 -26.27
N HIS A 171 -7.78 2.87 -26.24
CA HIS A 171 -7.68 1.64 -27.01
C HIS A 171 -7.90 0.39 -26.15
N SER A 172 -8.10 0.54 -24.84
CA SER A 172 -8.59 -0.53 -23.95
C SER A 172 -9.25 0.09 -22.72
N ASP A 173 -10.27 -0.59 -22.21
CA ASP A 173 -10.93 -0.25 -20.94
C ASP A 173 -10.45 -1.17 -19.79
N THR A 174 -9.61 -2.15 -20.10
CA THR A 174 -9.16 -3.18 -19.15
C THR A 174 -7.67 -2.99 -18.87
N CYS A 175 -7.34 -2.55 -17.66
CA CYS A 175 -5.94 -2.40 -17.24
C CYS A 175 -5.68 -2.92 -15.82
N PRO A 176 -5.66 -4.26 -15.60
CA PRO A 176 -5.21 -4.84 -14.34
C PRO A 176 -3.80 -4.30 -14.02
N ASP A 177 -3.60 -3.87 -12.77
CA ASP A 177 -2.31 -3.33 -12.29
C ASP A 177 -1.76 -2.13 -13.10
N GLY A 178 -2.61 -1.45 -13.87
CA GLY A 178 -2.24 -0.30 -14.69
C GLY A 178 -1.63 -0.64 -16.05
N VAL A 179 -1.54 -1.92 -16.42
CA VAL A 179 -1.08 -2.38 -17.73
C VAL A 179 -2.28 -2.73 -18.61
N CYS A 180 -2.34 -2.15 -19.79
CA CYS A 180 -3.45 -2.35 -20.71
C CYS A 180 -3.46 -3.75 -21.30
N GLN A 181 -4.63 -4.37 -21.31
CA GLN A 181 -4.87 -5.68 -21.90
C GLN A 181 -5.73 -5.52 -23.16
N ASP A 182 -5.61 -6.45 -24.10
CA ASP A 182 -6.44 -6.50 -25.30
C ASP A 182 -6.53 -5.15 -26.05
N CYS A 183 -5.37 -4.55 -26.37
CA CYS A 183 -5.32 -3.30 -27.11
C CYS A 183 -6.09 -3.40 -28.43
N GLN A 184 -7.10 -2.53 -28.59
CA GLN A 184 -7.97 -2.45 -29.75
C GLN A 184 -7.43 -1.48 -30.80
N HIS A 185 -8.11 -1.39 -31.94
CA HIS A 185 -7.81 -0.41 -33.00
C HIS A 185 -6.37 -0.51 -33.55
N HIS A 186 -5.83 -1.73 -33.62
CA HIS A 186 -4.49 -2.02 -34.13
C HIS A 186 -3.36 -1.31 -33.37
N THR A 187 -3.50 -1.26 -32.05
CA THR A 187 -2.51 -0.72 -31.14
C THR A 187 -1.86 -1.82 -30.31
N THR A 188 -0.67 -1.55 -29.81
CA THR A 188 0.10 -2.43 -28.94
C THR A 188 0.99 -1.60 -28.00
N GLY A 189 1.66 -2.25 -27.05
CA GLY A 189 2.43 -1.61 -25.98
C GLY A 189 1.69 -1.63 -24.64
N VAL A 190 2.39 -1.18 -23.58
CA VAL A 190 1.90 -1.24 -22.18
C VAL A 190 0.65 -0.38 -21.96
N TYR A 191 0.55 0.69 -22.75
CA TYR A 191 -0.50 1.69 -22.70
C TYR A 191 -1.25 1.79 -24.04
N CYS A 192 -1.13 0.77 -24.89
CA CYS A 192 -1.64 0.80 -26.27
C CYS A 192 -1.15 2.05 -27.04
N GLU A 193 0.12 2.40 -26.83
CA GLU A 193 0.75 3.65 -27.27
C GLU A 193 1.49 3.57 -28.60
N THR A 194 1.56 2.37 -29.19
CA THR A 194 2.21 2.11 -30.48
C THR A 194 1.24 1.43 -31.43
N CYS A 195 1.42 1.60 -32.74
CA CYS A 195 0.66 0.81 -33.72
C CYS A 195 1.26 -0.59 -33.86
N GLU A 196 0.41 -1.59 -34.08
CA GLU A 196 0.83 -2.96 -34.38
C GLU A 196 1.67 -3.02 -35.67
N PRO A 197 2.52 -4.06 -35.84
CA PRO A 197 3.24 -4.30 -37.09
C PRO A 197 2.29 -4.28 -38.30
N GLY A 198 2.66 -3.48 -39.29
CA GLY A 198 1.87 -3.24 -40.51
C GLY A 198 0.77 -2.18 -40.39
N TYR A 199 0.78 -1.42 -39.31
CA TYR A 199 0.01 -0.19 -39.14
C TYR A 199 0.95 1.00 -38.88
N TYR A 200 0.53 2.20 -39.28
CA TYR A 200 1.25 3.45 -39.09
C TYR A 200 0.32 4.54 -38.54
N GLY A 201 0.90 5.61 -38.00
CA GLY A 201 0.18 6.73 -37.42
C GLY A 201 0.47 6.92 -35.93
N LYS A 202 -0.39 7.69 -35.26
CA LYS A 202 -0.19 8.13 -33.89
C LYS A 202 -1.23 7.52 -32.95
N ALA A 203 -0.91 6.35 -32.39
CA ALA A 203 -1.73 5.62 -31.41
C ALA A 203 -2.09 6.38 -30.12
N THR A 204 -1.56 7.59 -29.91
CA THR A 204 -1.89 8.45 -28.76
C THR A 204 -2.91 9.54 -29.08
N GLY A 205 -3.55 9.48 -30.26
CA GLY A 205 -4.61 10.40 -30.70
C GLY A 205 -5.93 10.23 -29.95
N GLN A 206 -6.11 9.11 -29.24
CA GLN A 206 -7.32 8.72 -28.52
C GLN A 206 -8.55 8.53 -29.42
N THR A 207 -8.35 8.04 -30.64
CA THR A 207 -9.44 7.72 -31.58
C THR A 207 -9.30 6.31 -32.16
N PRO A 208 -10.41 5.64 -32.54
CA PRO A 208 -10.35 4.32 -33.18
C PRO A 208 -9.57 4.24 -34.50
N ASN A 209 -9.22 5.39 -35.11
CA ASN A 209 -8.58 5.46 -36.43
C ASN A 209 -7.13 5.99 -36.37
N ASP A 210 -6.53 6.00 -35.19
CA ASP A 210 -5.18 6.49 -34.94
C ASP A 210 -4.11 5.68 -35.67
N CYS A 211 -4.33 4.37 -35.80
CA CYS A 211 -3.48 3.43 -36.53
C CYS A 211 -4.15 3.01 -37.84
N LYS A 212 -3.46 3.24 -38.95
CA LYS A 212 -3.93 2.94 -40.32
C LYS A 212 -3.06 1.85 -40.92
N LYS A 213 -3.68 0.93 -41.65
CA LYS A 213 -2.96 -0.14 -42.32
C LYS A 213 -1.93 0.42 -43.31
N CYS A 214 -0.72 -0.12 -43.30
CA CYS A 214 0.32 0.23 -44.27
C CYS A 214 -0.21 0.00 -45.71
N PRO A 215 -0.05 0.99 -46.62
CA PRO A 215 -0.55 0.92 -48.00
C PRO A 215 0.39 0.11 -48.91
N CYS A 216 0.89 -1.01 -48.39
CA CYS A 216 1.81 -1.89 -49.10
C CYS A 216 1.06 -2.89 -49.97
N SER A 217 1.69 -3.26 -51.08
CA SER A 217 1.38 -4.51 -51.78
C SER A 217 1.45 -5.68 -50.79
N PRO A 218 0.72 -6.80 -51.00
CA PRO A 218 0.82 -8.00 -50.16
C PRO A 218 2.26 -8.55 -49.96
N ARG A 219 3.22 -8.04 -50.73
CA ARG A 219 4.65 -8.37 -50.75
C ARG A 219 5.47 -7.68 -49.65
N SER A 220 4.82 -6.87 -48.81
CA SER A 220 5.34 -6.42 -47.52
C SER A 220 4.18 -6.01 -46.64
N ILE A 221 4.29 -6.24 -45.33
CA ILE A 221 3.33 -5.72 -44.37
C ILE A 221 3.85 -4.45 -43.69
N MET A 222 5.17 -4.24 -43.63
CA MET A 222 5.80 -3.20 -42.80
C MET A 222 5.98 -1.90 -43.58
N CYS A 223 5.80 -0.77 -42.92
CA CYS A 223 6.08 0.55 -43.48
C CYS A 223 6.67 1.52 -42.45
N ILE A 224 7.30 2.57 -42.94
CA ILE A 224 7.86 3.68 -42.15
C ILE A 224 7.27 5.01 -42.59
N GLU A 225 6.99 5.89 -41.64
CA GLU A 225 6.61 7.27 -41.93
C GLU A 225 7.86 8.10 -42.26
N VAL A 226 7.83 8.78 -43.40
CA VAL A 226 8.93 9.63 -43.88
C VAL A 226 8.57 11.11 -43.69
N PRO A 227 9.40 11.91 -42.99
CA PRO A 227 9.11 13.32 -42.79
C PRO A 227 8.95 14.08 -44.12
N GLY A 228 7.86 14.81 -44.26
CA GLY A 228 7.55 15.60 -45.45
C GLY A 228 6.82 14.84 -46.56
N GLU A 229 6.58 13.54 -46.39
CA GLU A 229 5.82 12.74 -47.34
C GLU A 229 4.39 12.47 -46.86
N ALA A 230 3.45 12.42 -47.81
CA ALA A 230 2.04 12.22 -47.52
C ALA A 230 1.65 10.76 -47.24
N GLN A 231 2.49 9.80 -47.63
CA GLN A 231 2.26 8.36 -47.45
C GLN A 231 3.52 7.71 -46.87
N PRO A 232 3.37 6.67 -46.02
CA PRO A 232 4.51 5.90 -45.55
C PRO A 232 5.09 5.03 -46.67
N LYS A 233 6.39 4.70 -46.56
CA LYS A 233 7.07 3.81 -47.49
C LYS A 233 7.17 2.41 -46.92
N CYS A 234 6.88 1.42 -47.75
CA CYS A 234 7.02 0.02 -47.40
C CYS A 234 8.49 -0.36 -47.27
N MET A 235 8.77 -1.26 -46.33
CA MET A 235 10.11 -1.76 -46.06
C MET A 235 10.13 -3.28 -46.14
N GLY A 236 11.29 -3.85 -46.50
CA GLY A 236 11.45 -5.30 -46.61
C GLY A 236 10.52 -5.92 -47.66
N CYS A 237 10.56 -5.41 -48.89
CA CYS A 237 9.86 -6.06 -50.01
C CYS A 237 10.35 -7.50 -50.19
N GLU A 238 9.43 -8.42 -50.51
CA GLU A 238 9.77 -9.76 -50.98
C GLU A 238 10.76 -9.74 -52.15
N ASP A 239 11.54 -10.82 -52.30
CA ASP A 239 12.57 -10.91 -53.34
C ASP A 239 11.98 -10.72 -54.74
N GLY A 240 12.64 -9.88 -55.54
CA GLY A 240 12.18 -9.49 -56.88
C GLY A 240 11.14 -8.38 -56.94
N TYR A 241 10.71 -7.83 -55.79
CA TYR A 241 9.79 -6.70 -55.68
C TYR A 241 10.51 -5.46 -55.13
N LEU A 242 10.19 -4.29 -55.67
CA LEU A 242 10.74 -3.01 -55.22
C LEU A 242 9.73 -1.86 -55.33
N GLY A 243 10.18 -0.67 -54.94
CA GLY A 243 9.39 0.56 -54.96
C GLY A 243 8.79 0.89 -53.61
N GLU A 244 8.24 2.09 -53.47
CA GLU A 244 7.72 2.62 -52.19
C GLU A 244 6.54 1.80 -51.64
N LYS A 245 5.87 1.01 -52.48
CA LYS A 245 4.76 0.12 -52.11
C LYS A 245 5.04 -1.36 -52.36
N CYS A 246 6.28 -1.73 -52.72
CA CYS A 246 6.63 -3.08 -53.16
C CYS A 246 5.74 -3.59 -54.32
N ASP A 247 5.41 -2.69 -55.25
CA ASP A 247 4.44 -2.86 -56.33
C ASP A 247 5.08 -2.82 -57.73
N LYS A 248 6.40 -2.99 -57.81
CA LYS A 248 7.17 -3.02 -59.06
C LYS A 248 8.15 -4.18 -59.04
N CYS A 249 8.47 -4.71 -60.22
CA CYS A 249 9.48 -5.75 -60.34
C CYS A 249 10.90 -5.17 -60.37
N ASP A 250 11.82 -5.89 -59.74
CA ASP A 250 13.24 -5.58 -59.74
C ASP A 250 13.91 -5.99 -61.05
N GLY A 251 13.73 -5.15 -62.07
CA GLY A 251 14.29 -5.36 -63.40
C GLY A 251 15.82 -5.34 -63.45
N GLU A 252 16.47 -4.64 -62.51
CA GLU A 252 17.92 -4.56 -62.44
C GLU A 252 18.52 -5.88 -61.95
N ASN A 253 17.86 -6.54 -60.99
CA ASN A 253 18.23 -7.87 -60.51
C ASN A 253 17.59 -9.02 -61.31
N GLY A 254 17.08 -8.74 -62.51
CA GLY A 254 16.65 -9.76 -63.47
C GLY A 254 15.25 -10.31 -63.24
N PHE A 255 14.36 -9.57 -62.58
CA PHE A 255 12.95 -9.91 -62.45
C PHE A 255 12.09 -9.19 -63.49
N GLU A 256 11.06 -9.87 -63.99
CA GLU A 256 10.10 -9.32 -64.94
C GLU A 256 8.66 -9.60 -64.52
N ALA A 257 7.74 -8.77 -65.03
CA ALA A 257 6.32 -8.89 -64.73
C ALA A 257 5.69 -10.04 -65.53
N LEU A 258 4.98 -10.93 -64.84
CA LEU A 258 4.19 -12.00 -65.43
C LEU A 258 2.71 -11.81 -65.08
N GLN A 259 1.81 -12.22 -65.97
CA GLN A 259 0.34 -12.12 -65.80
C GLN A 259 -0.15 -10.70 -65.43
N GLY A 260 0.46 -9.67 -66.02
CA GLY A 260 0.12 -8.27 -65.76
C GLY A 260 0.90 -7.62 -64.60
N GLY A 261 1.79 -8.37 -63.94
CA GLY A 261 2.71 -7.85 -62.94
C GLY A 261 2.13 -7.73 -61.53
N PRO A 262 2.91 -7.20 -60.57
CA PRO A 262 2.66 -7.32 -59.13
C PRO A 262 1.37 -6.65 -58.61
N THR A 263 0.73 -5.79 -59.42
CA THR A 263 -0.51 -5.10 -59.08
C THR A 263 -1.76 -5.75 -59.69
N ALA A 264 -1.58 -6.74 -60.57
CA ALA A 264 -2.68 -7.49 -61.16
C ALA A 264 -3.13 -8.62 -60.22
N PRO A 265 -4.42 -9.04 -60.23
CA PRO A 265 -4.97 -10.02 -59.29
C PRO A 265 -4.22 -11.36 -59.19
N ASN A 266 -3.57 -11.79 -60.27
CA ASN A 266 -2.75 -13.01 -60.33
C ASN A 266 -1.33 -12.72 -60.83
N GLY A 267 -0.96 -11.45 -60.98
CA GLY A 267 0.33 -11.09 -61.53
C GLY A 267 1.43 -11.11 -60.47
N CYS A 268 2.65 -11.31 -60.93
CA CYS A 268 3.80 -11.48 -60.05
C CYS A 268 5.09 -10.97 -60.72
N CYS A 269 6.16 -10.91 -59.93
CA CYS A 269 7.51 -10.69 -60.42
C CYS A 269 8.24 -12.03 -60.37
N VAL A 270 8.81 -12.45 -61.50
CA VAL A 270 9.56 -13.71 -61.61
C VAL A 270 10.92 -13.45 -62.23
N ARG A 271 11.90 -14.32 -61.97
CA ARG A 271 13.18 -14.23 -62.68
C ARG A 271 12.98 -14.44 -64.18
N ARG A 272 13.76 -13.73 -65.00
CA ARG A 272 13.71 -13.86 -66.46
C ARG A 272 13.79 -15.31 -66.90
N GLY A 273 12.84 -15.71 -67.75
CA GLY A 273 12.72 -17.08 -68.26
C GLY A 273 11.86 -18.03 -67.42
N VAL A 274 11.31 -17.57 -66.29
CA VAL A 274 10.27 -18.30 -65.54
C VAL A 274 8.89 -17.96 -66.15
N THR A 275 8.08 -18.98 -66.42
CA THR A 275 6.80 -18.84 -67.12
C THR A 275 5.57 -18.86 -66.24
N ASP A 276 5.74 -19.15 -64.94
CA ASP A 276 4.64 -19.37 -64.00
C ASP A 276 4.86 -18.59 -62.71
N CYS A 277 3.78 -18.00 -62.18
CA CYS A 277 3.84 -17.33 -60.89
C CYS A 277 4.00 -18.37 -59.76
N PRO A 278 4.87 -18.12 -58.77
CA PRO A 278 4.96 -18.98 -57.61
C PRO A 278 3.59 -19.06 -56.91
N SER A 279 3.12 -20.27 -56.66
CA SER A 279 1.91 -20.51 -55.87
C SER A 279 2.23 -20.18 -54.41
N GLY A 280 1.69 -19.07 -53.91
CA GLY A 280 1.72 -18.69 -52.50
C GLY A 280 0.58 -19.33 -51.73
#